data_AF-A0A9K3GQY7-F1
#
_entry.id   AF-A0A9K3GQY7-F1
#
_cell.length_a   1.000
_cell.length_b   1.000
_cell.length_c   1.000
_cell.angle_alpha   90.00
_cell.angle_beta   90.00
_cell.angle_gamma   90.00
#
_symmetry.space_group_name_H-M   'P 1'
#
loop_
_entity.id
_entity.type
_entity.pdbx_description
1 polymer ?
#
loop_
_entity_poly.entity_id
_entity_poly.type
_entity_poly.pdbx_seq_one_letter_code
_entity_poly.pdbx_strand_id
1 'polypeptide(L)' 'NMGCALDWSREVFTMDDPRSEAHNEAFIRLFEDKKIYRDDRLVNWDCVLQTAISDIEIDYIE' A
#
# COMPACT_ATOMS: atom_id res chain seq x y z
N ASN A 1 -9.85 7.31 -27.63
CA ASN A 1 -8.38 7.27 -27.44
C ASN A 1 -7.93 8.71 -27.20
N MET A 2 -7.49 9.04 -25.98
CA MET A 2 -7.29 10.44 -25.51
C MET A 2 -5.98 11.09 -26.00
N GLY A 3 -5.17 10.42 -26.82
CA GLY A 3 -3.94 11.01 -27.36
C GLY A 3 -2.81 11.16 -26.33
N CYS A 4 -2.73 10.28 -25.35
CA CYS A 4 -1.71 10.34 -24.30
C CYS A 4 -0.31 10.00 -24.84
N ALA A 5 0.64 10.94 -24.72
CA ALA A 5 2.05 10.76 -25.08
C ALA A 5 2.87 10.25 -23.88
N LEU A 6 2.66 8.97 -23.52
CA LEU A 6 3.39 8.30 -22.44
C LEU A 6 4.42 7.31 -23.01
N ASP A 7 5.47 7.03 -22.23
CA ASP A 7 6.43 5.98 -22.55
C ASP A 7 5.87 4.60 -22.15
N TRP A 8 5.05 4.05 -23.04
CA TRP A 8 4.43 2.74 -22.86
C TRP A 8 5.44 1.58 -22.81
N SER A 9 6.70 1.79 -23.21
CA SER A 9 7.74 0.77 -23.05
C SER A 9 8.11 0.53 -21.58
N ARG A 10 7.70 1.43 -20.69
CA ARG A 10 7.91 1.38 -19.24
C ARG A 10 6.59 1.26 -18.47
N GLU A 11 5.54 0.76 -19.11
CA GLU A 11 4.30 0.44 -18.41
C GLU A 11 4.54 -0.66 -17.38
N VAL A 12 4.01 -0.46 -16.19
CA VAL A 12 4.26 -1.31 -15.03
C VAL A 12 3.01 -1.42 -14.18
N PHE A 13 2.88 -2.50 -13.43
CA PHE A 13 1.77 -2.73 -12.52
C PHE A 13 2.28 -2.88 -11.10
N THR A 14 1.53 -2.40 -10.11
CA THR A 14 1.97 -2.39 -8.71
C THR A 14 2.23 -3.77 -8.15
N MET A 15 1.61 -4.82 -8.71
CA MET A 15 1.82 -6.22 -8.33
C MET A 15 2.56 -7.04 -9.38
N ASP A 16 3.26 -6.41 -10.34
CA ASP A 16 4.18 -7.16 -11.22
C ASP A 16 5.40 -7.67 -10.43
N ASP A 17 6.12 -8.67 -10.97
CA ASP A 17 7.21 -9.32 -10.23
C ASP A 17 8.28 -8.31 -9.76
N PRO A 18 8.81 -7.41 -10.62
CA PRO A 18 9.79 -6.42 -10.18
C PRO A 18 9.28 -5.47 -9.09
N ARG A 19 8.00 -5.03 -9.14
CA ARG A 19 7.46 -4.10 -8.12
C ARG A 19 7.15 -4.82 -6.82
N SER A 20 6.71 -6.07 -6.90
CA SER A 20 6.48 -6.92 -5.72
C SER A 20 7.80 -7.18 -4.98
N GLU A 21 8.89 -7.46 -5.71
CA GLU A 21 10.23 -7.56 -5.14
C GLU A 21 10.68 -6.25 -4.46
N ALA A 22 10.48 -5.11 -5.12
CA ALA A 22 10.80 -3.80 -4.56
C ALA A 22 9.98 -3.46 -3.31
N HIS A 23 8.69 -3.85 -3.27
CA HIS A 23 7.84 -3.69 -2.10
C HIS A 23 8.36 -4.50 -0.91
N ASN A 24 8.72 -5.77 -1.14
CA ASN A 24 9.28 -6.64 -0.12
C ASN A 24 10.61 -6.10 0.42
N GLU A 25 11.53 -5.66 -0.46
CA GLU A 25 12.80 -5.06 -0.05
C GLU A 25 12.58 -3.85 0.85
N ALA A 26 11.71 -2.92 0.44
CA ALA A 26 11.42 -1.73 1.21
C ALA A 26 10.83 -2.05 2.60
N PHE A 27 9.91 -3.01 2.67
CA PHE A 27 9.32 -3.45 3.94
C PHE A 27 10.38 -4.07 4.87
N ILE A 28 11.20 -4.98 4.35
CA ILE A 28 12.26 -5.66 5.11
C ILE A 28 13.27 -4.63 5.64
N ARG A 29 13.76 -3.72 4.78
CA ARG A 29 14.71 -2.68 5.19
C ARG A 29 14.16 -1.80 6.31
N LEU A 30 12.89 -1.39 6.21
CA LEU A 30 12.25 -0.58 7.24
C LEU A 30 12.04 -1.34 8.56
N PHE A 31 11.82 -2.66 8.50
CA PHE A 31 11.76 -3.52 9.68
C PHE A 31 13.13 -3.70 10.34
N GLU A 32 14.18 -3.94 9.55
CA GLU A 32 15.57 -4.02 10.02
C GLU A 32 16.02 -2.71 10.70
N ASP A 33 15.65 -1.57 10.11
CA ASP A 33 15.85 -0.21 10.64
C ASP A 33 15.00 0.10 11.90
N LYS A 34 14.19 -0.84 12.40
CA LYS A 34 13.27 -0.65 13.54
C LYS A 34 12.22 0.44 13.36
N LYS A 35 11.88 0.78 12.12
CA LYS A 35 10.81 1.73 11.77
C LYS A 35 9.45 1.05 11.66
N ILE A 36 9.44 -0.20 11.19
CA ILE A 36 8.26 -1.08 11.23
C ILE A 36 8.37 -2.01 12.44
N TYR A 37 7.28 -2.19 13.15
CA TYR A 37 7.18 -3.06 14.31
C TYR A 37 5.77 -3.64 14.41
N ARG A 38 5.62 -4.67 15.26
CA ARG A 38 4.34 -5.29 15.60
C ARG A 38 4.03 -5.03 17.07
N ASP A 39 2.83 -4.55 17.34
CA ASP A 39 2.34 -4.23 18.67
C ASP A 39 0.80 -4.27 18.67
N ASP A 40 0.21 -4.39 19.85
CA ASP A 40 -1.24 -4.34 20.01
C ASP A 40 -1.68 -2.88 20.19
N ARG A 41 -2.21 -2.27 19.13
CA ARG A 41 -2.75 -0.91 19.13
C ARG A 41 -4.20 -0.88 18.71
N LEU A 42 -4.93 0.14 19.17
CA LEU A 42 -6.26 0.45 18.67
C LEU A 42 -6.15 0.86 17.19
N VAL A 43 -6.96 0.24 16.34
CA VAL A 43 -7.04 0.51 14.91
C VAL A 43 -8.49 0.69 14.50
N ASN A 44 -8.74 1.39 13.40
CA ASN A 44 -10.06 1.39 12.78
C ASN A 44 -10.26 0.04 12.08
N TRP A 45 -11.38 -0.62 12.39
CA TRP A 45 -11.71 -1.94 11.88
C TRP A 45 -13.00 -1.89 11.06
N ASP A 46 -12.93 -2.35 9.82
CA ASP A 46 -14.11 -2.54 8.98
C ASP A 46 -14.69 -3.95 9.20
N CYS A 47 -15.90 -4.00 9.79
CA CYS A 47 -16.60 -5.25 10.08
C CYS A 47 -17.09 -6.00 8.84
N VAL A 48 -17.28 -5.32 7.71
CA VAL A 48 -17.76 -5.91 6.46
C VAL A 48 -16.60 -6.49 5.66
N LEU A 49 -15.55 -5.69 5.46
CA LEU A 49 -14.35 -6.12 4.74
C LEU A 49 -13.42 -7.01 5.57
N GLN A 50 -13.63 -7.03 6.89
CA GLN A 50 -12.84 -7.80 7.85
C GLN A 50 -11.35 -7.44 7.80
N THR A 51 -11.05 -6.14 7.72
CA THR A 51 -9.69 -5.61 7.64
C THR A 51 -9.54 -4.36 8.50
N ALA A 52 -8.29 -4.08 8.90
CA ALA A 52 -7.93 -2.78 9.40
C ALA A 52 -7.93 -1.76 8.26
N ILE A 53 -8.36 -0.53 8.55
CA ILE A 53 -8.35 0.61 7.61
C ILE A 53 -7.58 1.78 8.23
N SER A 54 -6.93 2.57 7.38
CA SER A 54 -6.26 3.79 7.78
C SER A 54 -7.23 4.96 7.93
N ASP A 55 -6.84 6.00 8.69
CA ASP A 55 -7.71 7.17 8.91
C ASP A 55 -8.12 7.88 7.59
N ILE A 56 -7.27 7.82 6.55
CA ILE A 56 -7.56 8.43 5.25
C ILE A 56 -8.62 7.66 4.43
N GLU A 57 -8.93 6.42 4.82
CA GLU A 57 -9.96 5.60 4.18
C GLU A 57 -11.34 5.78 4.85
N ILE A 58 -11.44 6.64 5.86
CA ILE A 58 -12.68 6.89 6.60
C ILE A 58 -13.39 8.14 6.03
N ASP A 59 -14.58 7.91 5.48
CA ASP A 59 -15.51 8.99 5.16
C ASP A 59 -16.36 9.34 6.39
N TYR A 60 -16.25 10.59 6.86
CA TYR A 60 -17.09 11.10 7.93
C TYR A 60 -18.39 11.65 7.35
N ILE A 61 -19.52 11.03 7.72
CA ILE A 61 -20.84 11.55 7.39
C ILE A 61 -21.16 12.63 8.42
N GLU A 62 -21.24 13.88 7.97
CA GLU A 62 -21.81 15.00 8.76
C GLU A 62 -23.32 14.84 8.97
#